data_AF-A0A0X3AS03-F1
#
_entry.id   AF-A0A0X3AS03-F1
#
_cell.length_a   1.000
_cell.length_b   1.000
_cell.length_c   1.000
_cell.angle_alpha   90.00
_cell.angle_beta   90.00
_cell.angle_gamma   90.00
#
_symmetry.space_group_name_H-M   'P 1'
#
loop_
_entity.id
_entity.type
_entity.pdbx_description
1 polymer ?
#
loop_
_entity_poly.entity_id
_entity_poly.type
_entity_poly.pdbx_seq_one_letter_code
_entity_poly.pdbx_strand_id
1 'polypeptide(L)'
;MGLNKSQEREYARMLFTQMGFSQKEIAAKVGVTEKTIGKWKTEENWEQLKTVLTTTRSNIVKNLQRQMELWQLQIGDNLATSKEVDILVKLAASIKSLETETGISETVDTGMKFISFLQLHNLELAKQVTHWFDLFIKSKI
;
A
#
# COMPACT_ATOMS: atom_id res chain seq x y z
N MET A 1 8.96 23.38 8.28
CA MET A 1 8.79 23.55 6.83
C MET A 1 7.52 22.83 6.45
N GLY A 2 6.44 23.57 6.17
CA GLY A 2 5.14 23.00 5.85
C GLY A 2 5.17 22.29 4.50
N LEU A 3 4.65 21.07 4.44
CA LEU A 3 4.42 20.37 3.19
C LEU A 3 3.56 21.26 2.28
N ASN A 4 3.88 21.29 0.98
CA ASN A 4 3.06 22.01 0.02
C ASN A 4 1.66 21.37 -0.02
N LYS A 5 0.57 22.15 -0.19
CA LYS A 5 -0.81 21.63 -0.15
C LYS A 5 -1.06 20.44 -1.08
N SER A 6 -0.31 20.35 -2.18
CA SER A 6 -0.33 19.21 -3.10
C SER A 6 0.26 17.94 -2.48
N GLN A 7 1.35 18.06 -1.72
CA GLN A 7 2.01 16.93 -1.04
C GLN A 7 1.16 16.41 0.13
N GLU A 8 0.51 17.31 0.88
CA GLU A 8 -0.43 16.92 1.94
C GLU A 8 -1.62 16.13 1.38
N ARG A 9 -2.13 16.56 0.22
CA ARG A 9 -3.25 15.91 -0.48
C ARG A 9 -2.85 14.55 -1.04
N GLU A 10 -1.67 14.44 -1.63
CA GLU A 10 -1.14 13.18 -2.16
C GLU A 10 -0.83 12.18 -1.03
N TYR A 11 -0.24 12.65 0.07
CA TYR A 11 -0.01 11.84 1.26
C TYR A 11 -1.32 11.36 1.89
N ALA A 12 -2.34 12.23 1.99
CA ALA A 12 -3.67 11.86 2.45
C ALA A 12 -4.33 10.80 1.56
N ARG A 13 -4.19 10.94 0.23
CA ARG A 13 -4.71 9.98 -0.75
C ARG A 13 -4.05 8.62 -0.58
N MET A 14 -2.72 8.58 -0.43
CA MET A 14 -1.93 7.36 -0.18
C MET A 14 -2.39 6.65 1.11
N LEU A 15 -2.56 7.41 2.20
CA LEU A 15 -3.03 6.89 3.49
C LEU A 15 -4.44 6.27 3.37
N PHE A 16 -5.32 6.82 2.54
CA PHE A 16 -6.66 6.29 2.37
C PHE A 16 -6.72 5.08 1.41
N THR A 17 -6.09 5.19 0.24
CA THR A 17 -6.23 4.20 -0.84
C THR A 17 -5.32 2.98 -0.66
N GLN A 18 -4.11 3.17 -0.13
CA GLN A 18 -3.15 2.09 0.07
C GLN A 18 -3.14 1.59 1.52
N MET A 19 -3.25 2.49 2.51
CA MET A 19 -3.11 2.11 3.92
C MET A 19 -4.44 1.98 4.69
N GLY A 20 -5.56 2.42 4.11
CA GLY A 20 -6.89 2.20 4.69
C GLY A 20 -7.21 3.00 5.96
N PHE A 21 -6.46 4.06 6.27
CA PHE A 21 -6.72 4.91 7.44
C PHE A 21 -8.12 5.55 7.41
N SER A 22 -8.72 5.76 8.59
CA SER A 22 -9.94 6.54 8.70
C SER A 22 -9.67 8.04 8.48
N GLN A 23 -10.71 8.78 8.09
CA GLN A 23 -10.58 10.23 7.83
C GLN A 23 -10.06 11.01 9.04
N LYS A 24 -10.44 10.59 10.27
CA LYS A 24 -9.94 11.15 11.54
C LYS A 24 -8.43 10.99 11.69
N GLU A 25 -7.93 9.81 11.39
CA GLU A 25 -6.51 9.50 11.55
C GLU A 25 -5.65 10.18 10.48
N ILE A 26 -6.15 10.23 9.24
CA ILE A 26 -5.49 10.96 8.15
C ILE A 26 -5.40 12.45 8.49
N ALA A 27 -6.49 13.03 9.00
CA ALA A 27 -6.53 14.43 9.43
C ALA A 27 -5.46 14.74 10.49
N ALA A 28 -5.34 13.87 11.51
CA ALA A 28 -4.34 14.01 12.56
C ALA A 28 -2.89 13.86 12.04
N LYS A 29 -2.65 12.98 11.06
CA LYS A 29 -1.30 12.74 10.49
C LYS A 29 -0.86 13.80 9.50
N VAL A 30 -1.78 14.28 8.67
CA VAL A 30 -1.52 15.27 7.62
C VAL A 30 -1.54 16.69 8.20
N GLY A 31 -2.14 16.90 9.37
CA GLY A 31 -2.23 18.22 10.02
C GLY A 31 -3.35 19.10 9.47
N VAL A 32 -4.37 18.49 8.84
CA VAL A 32 -5.53 19.17 8.25
C VAL A 32 -6.82 18.75 8.92
N THR A 33 -7.90 19.52 8.76
CA THR A 33 -9.19 19.14 9.36
C THR A 33 -9.83 17.94 8.66
N GLU A 34 -10.61 17.15 9.41
CA GLU A 34 -11.34 15.98 8.91
C GLU A 34 -12.29 16.36 7.75
N LYS A 35 -12.89 17.56 7.80
CA LYS A 35 -13.70 18.11 6.69
C LYS A 35 -12.92 18.29 5.39
N THR A 36 -11.63 18.66 5.48
CA THR A 36 -10.76 18.82 4.31
C THR A 36 -10.49 17.47 3.65
N ILE A 37 -10.21 16.44 4.46
CA ILE A 37 -10.02 15.07 3.98
C ILE A 37 -11.32 14.51 3.36
N GLY A 38 -12.47 14.73 4.00
CA GLY A 38 -13.77 14.32 3.46
C GLY A 38 -14.10 14.99 2.12
N LYS A 39 -13.71 16.26 1.95
CA LYS A 39 -13.85 16.97 0.67
C LYS A 39 -12.97 16.34 -0.41
N TRP A 40 -11.69 16.09 -0.13
CA TRP A 40 -10.77 15.47 -1.09
C TRP A 40 -11.19 14.04 -1.45
N LYS A 41 -11.65 13.25 -0.47
CA LYS A 41 -12.18 11.91 -0.67
C LYS A 41 -13.32 11.88 -1.69
N THR A 42 -14.25 12.84 -1.56
CA THR A 42 -15.43 12.93 -2.43
C THR A 42 -15.08 13.50 -3.81
N GLU A 43 -14.25 14.55 -3.88
CA GLU A 43 -13.81 15.17 -5.14
C GLU A 43 -13.06 14.19 -6.05
N GLU A 44 -12.25 13.31 -5.47
CA GLU A 44 -11.37 12.40 -6.22
C GLU A 44 -11.84 10.94 -6.17
N ASN A 45 -13.03 10.66 -5.63
CA ASN A 45 -13.59 9.31 -5.52
C ASN A 45 -12.59 8.26 -4.99
N TRP A 46 -11.98 8.53 -3.84
CA TRP A 46 -10.92 7.68 -3.31
C TRP A 46 -11.37 6.24 -3.04
N GLU A 47 -12.65 5.97 -2.82
CA GLU A 47 -13.19 4.62 -2.65
C GLU A 47 -13.18 3.80 -3.95
N GLN A 48 -13.55 4.45 -5.06
CA GLN A 48 -13.44 3.84 -6.37
C GLN A 48 -11.97 3.62 -6.74
N LEU A 49 -11.10 4.59 -6.45
CA LEU A 49 -9.65 4.43 -6.63
C LEU A 49 -9.09 3.27 -5.81
N LYS A 50 -9.47 3.12 -4.54
CA LYS A 50 -9.05 2.01 -3.68
C LYS A 50 -9.48 0.66 -4.26
N THR A 51 -10.73 0.58 -4.72
CA THR A 51 -11.30 -0.63 -5.33
C THR A 51 -10.60 -0.98 -6.65
N VAL A 52 -10.43 0.01 -7.53
CA VAL A 52 -9.73 -0.13 -8.81
C VAL A 52 -8.26 -0.49 -8.60
N LEU A 53 -7.55 0.16 -7.67
CA LEU A 53 -6.15 -0.15 -7.37
C LEU A 53 -5.98 -1.58 -6.85
N THR A 54 -6.88 -2.04 -6.00
CA THR A 54 -6.82 -3.39 -5.44
C THR A 54 -7.15 -4.45 -6.50
N THR A 55 -8.15 -4.18 -7.33
CA THR A 55 -8.57 -5.07 -8.42
C THR A 55 -7.52 -5.12 -9.53
N THR A 56 -7.00 -3.97 -9.95
CA THR A 56 -5.97 -3.84 -10.99
C THR A 56 -4.66 -4.47 -10.54
N ARG A 57 -4.22 -4.29 -9.28
CA ARG A 57 -3.02 -4.97 -8.75
C ARG A 57 -3.16 -6.49 -8.79
N SER A 58 -4.29 -7.01 -8.34
CA SER A 58 -4.58 -8.46 -8.38
C SER A 58 -4.59 -8.99 -9.82
N ASN A 59 -5.15 -8.22 -10.75
CA ASN A 59 -5.17 -8.56 -12.17
C ASN A 59 -3.78 -8.49 -12.81
N ILE A 60 -2.94 -7.52 -12.44
CA ILE A 60 -1.56 -7.40 -12.92
C ILE A 60 -0.74 -8.61 -12.45
N VAL A 61 -0.81 -8.97 -11.16
CA VAL A 61 -0.11 -10.16 -10.63
C VAL A 61 -0.54 -11.43 -11.36
N LYS A 62 -1.85 -11.65 -11.53
CA LYS A 62 -2.38 -12.79 -12.30
C LYS A 62 -1.92 -12.79 -13.75
N ASN A 63 -1.85 -11.63 -14.39
CA ASN A 63 -1.40 -11.51 -15.78
C ASN A 63 0.10 -11.81 -15.93
N LEU A 64 0.92 -11.33 -14.98
CA LEU A 64 2.37 -11.62 -14.95
C LEU A 64 2.64 -13.11 -14.66
N GLN A 65 1.90 -13.71 -13.73
CA GLN A 65 1.93 -15.16 -13.47
C GLN A 65 1.58 -15.97 -14.72
N ARG A 66 0.49 -15.60 -15.40
CA ARG A 66 0.10 -16.22 -16.66
C ARG A 66 1.16 -16.08 -17.75
N GLN A 67 1.83 -14.92 -17.84
CA GLN A 67 2.95 -14.74 -18.77
C GLN A 67 4.11 -15.67 -18.43
N MET A 68 4.47 -15.84 -17.15
CA MET A 68 5.51 -16.78 -16.75
C MET A 68 5.15 -18.23 -17.12
N GLU A 69 3.90 -18.65 -16.90
CA GLU A 69 3.43 -20.00 -17.28
C GLU A 69 3.53 -20.24 -18.79
N LEU A 70 3.12 -19.26 -19.60
CA LEU A 70 3.22 -19.34 -21.06
C LEU A 70 4.68 -19.40 -21.53
N TRP A 71 5.57 -18.65 -20.88
CA TRP A 71 7.00 -18.69 -21.17
C TRP A 71 7.62 -20.04 -20.81
N GLN A 72 7.28 -20.59 -19.64
CA GLN A 72 7.73 -21.93 -19.25
C GLN A 72 7.27 -23.00 -20.23
N LEU A 73 6.03 -22.91 -20.74
CA LEU A 73 5.50 -23.81 -21.76
C LEU A 73 6.21 -23.65 -23.12
N GLN A 74 6.63 -22.43 -23.50
CA GLN A 74 7.38 -22.21 -24.74
C GLN A 74 8.83 -22.72 -24.68
N ILE A 75 9.47 -22.60 -23.53
CA ILE A 75 10.85 -23.07 -23.33
C ILE A 75 10.88 -24.61 -23.24
N GLY A 76 9.86 -25.23 -22.66
CA GLY A 76 9.79 -26.69 -22.52
C GLY A 76 10.99 -27.24 -21.73
N ASP A 77 11.54 -28.38 -22.16
CA ASP A 77 12.73 -29.02 -21.56
C ASP A 77 14.06 -28.41 -22.05
N ASN A 78 14.03 -27.39 -22.91
CA ASN A 78 15.25 -26.72 -23.36
C ASN A 78 15.78 -25.77 -22.27
N LEU A 79 17.10 -25.64 -22.22
CA LEU A 79 17.74 -24.63 -21.37
C LEU A 79 17.36 -23.24 -21.87
N ALA A 80 16.72 -22.45 -21.00
CA ALA A 80 16.34 -21.07 -21.29
C ALA A 80 17.53 -20.23 -21.74
N THR A 81 17.35 -19.44 -22.80
CA THR A 81 18.37 -18.52 -23.31
C THR A 81 18.61 -17.41 -22.28
N SER A 82 19.82 -16.84 -22.23
CA SER A 82 20.16 -15.75 -21.28
C SER A 82 19.19 -14.55 -21.30
N LYS A 83 18.57 -14.25 -22.45
CA LYS A 83 17.55 -13.19 -22.57
C LYS A 83 16.22 -13.57 -21.91
N GLU A 84 15.86 -14.84 -21.92
CA GLU A 84 14.60 -15.34 -21.38
C GLU A 84 14.65 -15.43 -19.86
N VAL A 85 15.81 -15.83 -19.33
CA VAL A 85 16.09 -15.78 -17.88
C VAL A 85 16.02 -14.34 -17.36
N ASP A 86 16.57 -13.37 -18.09
CA ASP A 86 16.51 -11.95 -17.71
C ASP A 86 15.07 -11.41 -17.63
N ILE A 87 14.20 -11.82 -18.58
CA ILE A 87 12.79 -11.45 -18.59
C ILE A 87 12.04 -12.08 -17.41
N LEU A 88 12.29 -13.37 -17.11
CA LEU A 88 11.69 -14.04 -15.96
C LEU A 88 12.12 -13.40 -14.63
N VAL A 89 13.40 -13.04 -14.49
CA VAL A 89 13.91 -12.35 -13.29
C VAL A 89 13.22 -10.98 -13.12
N LYS A 90 13.03 -10.24 -14.21
CA LYS A 90 12.32 -8.94 -14.17
C LYS A 90 10.86 -9.10 -13.81
N LEU A 91 10.16 -10.07 -14.39
CA LEU A 91 8.76 -10.38 -14.06
C LEU A 91 8.62 -10.79 -12.58
N ALA A 92 9.52 -11.66 -12.08
CA ALA A 92 9.55 -12.07 -10.68
C ALA A 92 9.84 -10.89 -9.73
N ALA A 93 10.74 -9.99 -10.12
CA ALA A 93 11.02 -8.78 -9.35
C ALA A 93 9.81 -7.82 -9.33
N SER A 94 9.11 -7.66 -10.44
CA SER A 94 7.87 -6.87 -10.51
C SER A 94 6.76 -7.47 -9.65
N ILE A 95 6.57 -8.79 -9.67
CA ILE A 95 5.61 -9.48 -8.80
C ILE A 95 5.97 -9.28 -7.34
N LYS A 96 7.23 -9.54 -6.96
CA LYS A 96 7.70 -9.34 -5.59
C LYS A 96 7.51 -7.89 -5.13
N SER A 97 7.78 -6.90 -5.98
CA SER A 97 7.54 -5.49 -5.66
C SER A 97 6.06 -5.22 -5.39
N LEU A 98 5.16 -5.73 -6.24
CA LEU A 98 3.71 -5.60 -6.09
C LEU A 98 3.20 -6.31 -4.81
N GLU A 99 3.76 -7.47 -4.47
CA GLU A 99 3.47 -8.20 -3.22
C GLU A 99 4.05 -7.49 -1.98
N THR A 100 5.24 -6.87 -2.09
CA THR A 100 5.87 -6.17 -0.97
C THR A 100 5.12 -4.87 -0.64
N GLU A 101 4.63 -4.15 -1.65
CA GLU A 101 3.66 -3.06 -1.45
C GLU A 101 2.39 -3.54 -0.73
N THR A 102 1.98 -4.79 -0.98
CA THR A 102 0.84 -5.42 -0.29
C THR A 102 1.20 -5.75 1.17
N GLY A 103 2.44 -6.16 1.44
CA GLY A 103 2.95 -6.42 2.78
C GLY A 103 2.99 -5.17 3.67
N ILE A 104 3.24 -3.98 3.12
CA ILE A 104 3.17 -2.72 3.88
C ILE A 104 1.72 -2.45 4.27
N SER A 105 0.76 -2.59 3.34
CA SER A 105 -0.68 -2.45 3.65
C SER A 105 -1.14 -3.45 4.72
N GLU A 106 -0.72 -4.71 4.65
CA GLU A 106 -1.12 -5.76 5.59
C GLU A 106 -0.44 -5.61 6.97
N THR A 107 0.82 -5.18 6.98
CA THR A 107 1.55 -4.82 8.22
C THR A 107 0.88 -3.65 8.91
N VAL A 108 0.48 -2.63 8.15
CA VAL A 108 -0.26 -1.47 8.66
C VAL A 108 -1.62 -1.88 9.21
N ASP A 109 -2.39 -2.67 8.48
CA ASP A 109 -3.71 -3.17 8.92
C ASP A 109 -3.60 -3.98 10.24
N THR A 110 -2.60 -4.87 10.32
CA THR A 110 -2.32 -5.65 11.54
C THR A 110 -1.90 -4.75 12.70
N GLY A 111 -1.02 -3.78 12.46
CA GLY A 111 -0.59 -2.81 13.46
C GLY A 111 -1.71 -1.91 13.95
N MET A 112 -2.63 -1.52 13.08
CA MET A 112 -3.83 -0.76 13.46
C MET A 112 -4.79 -1.58 14.33
N LYS A 113 -5.03 -2.85 13.98
CA LYS A 113 -5.85 -3.76 14.81
C LYS A 113 -5.24 -3.91 16.20
N PHE A 114 -3.91 -4.02 16.27
CA PHE A 114 -3.18 -4.07 17.53
C PHE A 114 -3.26 -2.76 18.33
N ILE A 115 -3.11 -1.60 17.66
CA ILE A 115 -3.26 -0.28 18.30
C ILE A 115 -4.70 -0.08 18.80
N SER A 116 -5.72 -0.47 18.02
CA SER A 116 -7.13 -0.36 18.40
C SER A 116 -7.46 -1.25 19.61
N PHE A 117 -6.86 -2.45 19.67
CA PHE A 117 -6.93 -3.30 20.85
C PHE A 117 -6.28 -2.62 22.08
N LEU A 118 -5.10 -2.03 21.90
CA LEU A 118 -4.42 -1.29 22.97
C LEU A 118 -5.22 -0.06 23.43
N GLN A 119 -5.91 0.65 22.55
CA GLN A 119 -6.74 1.81 22.92
C GLN A 119 -7.87 1.44 23.89
N LEU A 120 -8.39 0.21 23.81
CA LEU A 120 -9.45 -0.30 24.68
C LEU A 120 -8.96 -0.64 26.10
N HIS A 121 -7.67 -0.97 26.24
CA HIS A 121 -7.08 -1.40 27.50
C HIS A 121 -6.19 -0.33 28.15
N ASN A 122 -5.42 0.43 27.36
CA ASN A 122 -4.49 1.45 27.83
C ASN A 122 -4.22 2.51 26.74
N LEU A 123 -4.88 3.67 26.88
CA LEU A 123 -4.76 4.80 25.97
C LEU A 123 -3.35 5.41 25.90
N GLU A 124 -2.59 5.36 26.99
CA GLU A 124 -1.27 5.98 27.06
C GLU A 124 -0.23 5.14 26.32
N LEU A 125 -0.28 3.82 26.49
CA LEU A 125 0.53 2.87 25.74
C LEU A 125 0.16 2.89 24.26
N ALA A 126 -1.12 2.96 23.93
CA ALA A 126 -1.59 3.03 22.55
C ALA A 126 -1.01 4.25 21.80
N LYS A 127 -0.92 5.41 22.46
CA LYS A 127 -0.28 6.61 21.87
C LYS A 127 1.20 6.41 21.59
N GLN A 128 1.94 5.81 22.51
CA GLN A 128 3.37 5.52 22.31
C GLN A 128 3.59 4.50 21.19
N VAL A 129 2.82 3.41 21.19
CA VAL A 129 2.90 2.37 20.15
C VAL A 129 2.53 2.95 18.78
N THR A 130 1.51 3.80 18.70
CA THR A 130 1.13 4.48 17.46
C THR A 130 2.27 5.36 16.93
N HIS A 131 2.96 6.10 17.79
CA HIS A 131 4.09 6.95 17.40
C HIS A 131 5.25 6.14 16.81
N TRP A 132 5.66 5.07 17.50
CA TRP A 132 6.72 4.18 17.01
C TRP A 132 6.33 3.44 15.75
N PHE A 133 5.07 3.02 15.64
CA PHE A 133 4.55 2.37 14.45
C PHE A 133 4.53 3.33 13.25
N ASP A 134 4.19 4.60 13.46
CA ASP A 134 4.24 5.63 12.41
C ASP A 134 5.67 5.86 11.89
N LEU A 135 6.66 5.89 12.79
CA LEU A 135 8.08 6.00 12.43
C LEU A 135 8.57 4.77 11.66
N PHE A 136 8.15 3.57 12.08
CA PHE A 136 8.48 2.32 11.40
C PHE A 136 7.94 2.30 9.97
N ILE A 137 6.70 2.75 9.76
CA ILE A 137 6.09 2.83 8.43
C ILE A 137 6.80 3.89 7.57
N LYS A 138 7.14 5.06 8.11
CA LYS A 138 7.92 6.08 7.40
C LYS A 138 9.32 5.63 7.00
N SER A 139 9.91 4.65 7.70
CA SER A 139 11.20 4.07 7.34
C SER A 139 11.09 3.00 6.24
N LYS A 140 9.89 2.50 5.95
CA LYS A 140 9.61 1.44 4.96
C LYS A 140 9.08 1.99 3.63
N ILE A 141 8.70 3.26 3.60
CA ILE A 141 8.28 4.05 2.44
C ILE A 141 9.49 4.82 1.92
#